data_AF-A0A7W0LHU7-F1
#
_entry.id   AF-A0A7W0LHU7-F1
#
_cell.length_a   1.000
_cell.length_b   1.000
_cell.length_c   1.000
_cell.angle_alpha   90.00
_cell.angle_beta   90.00
_cell.angle_gamma   90.00
#
_symmetry.space_group_name_H-M   'P 1'
#
loop_
_entity.id
_entity.type
_entity.pdbx_description
1 polymer ?
#
loop_
_entity_poly.entity_id
_entity_poly.type
_entity_poly.pdbx_seq_one_letter_code
_entity_poly.pdbx_strand_id
1 'polypeptide(L)'
;FGPRLPAIPDPETLERIADSSGGRAFSAEDDEELSSIYKALGSQLGTRKERREVTSAFAIGGLVLLLGAAVASVRSSGRLP
;
A
#
# COMPACT_ATOMS: atom_id res chain seq x y z
N PHE A 1 -12.02 44.65 6.90
CA PHE A 1 -11.26 43.55 6.29
C PHE A 1 -11.68 43.44 4.83
N GLY A 2 -10.78 43.75 3.89
CA GLY A 2 -11.09 43.77 2.46
C GLY A 2 -11.03 42.35 1.82
N PRO A 3 -11.61 42.16 0.63
CA PRO A 3 -11.59 40.88 -0.08
C PRO A 3 -10.14 40.43 -0.37
N ARG A 4 -9.84 39.14 -0.18
CA ARG A 4 -8.55 38.57 -0.60
C ARG A 4 -8.57 38.47 -2.11
N LEU A 5 -7.85 39.38 -2.78
CA LEU A 5 -7.58 39.24 -4.21
C LEU A 5 -6.62 38.07 -4.38
N PRO A 6 -6.98 37.01 -5.14
CA PRO A 6 -6.03 35.96 -5.46
C PRO A 6 -4.86 36.60 -6.21
N ALA A 7 -3.67 36.53 -5.64
CA ALA A 7 -2.47 36.96 -6.35
C ALA A 7 -2.31 36.03 -7.54
N ILE A 8 -2.41 36.58 -8.75
CA ILE A 8 -2.04 35.86 -9.98
C ILE A 8 -0.57 35.47 -9.80
N PRO A 9 -0.20 34.18 -9.85
CA PRO A 9 1.20 33.78 -9.80
C PRO A 9 1.95 34.48 -10.93
N ASP A 10 3.06 35.14 -10.63
CA ASP A 10 3.99 35.69 -11.62
C ASP A 10 5.17 34.71 -11.75
N PRO A 11 5.12 33.75 -12.70
CA PRO A 11 6.09 32.67 -12.77
C PRO A 11 7.49 33.18 -13.13
N GLU A 12 7.58 34.25 -13.92
CA GLU A 12 8.85 34.83 -14.38
C GLU A 12 9.65 35.44 -13.21
N THR A 13 8.95 36.02 -12.24
CA THR A 13 9.60 36.53 -11.01
C THR A 13 10.04 35.39 -10.11
N LEU A 14 9.25 34.32 -10.00
CA LEU A 14 9.58 33.15 -9.19
C LEU A 14 10.77 32.36 -9.77
N GLU A 15 10.88 32.26 -11.10
CA GLU A 15 11.99 31.62 -11.79
C GLU A 15 13.32 32.35 -11.54
N ARG A 16 13.33 33.68 -11.63
CA ARG A 16 14.51 34.50 -11.30
C ARG A 16 14.99 34.31 -9.85
N ILE A 17 14.05 34.17 -8.92
CA ILE A 17 14.38 33.92 -7.50
C ILE A 17 14.98 32.52 -7.34
N ALA A 18 14.40 31.51 -8.00
CA ALA A 18 14.90 30.14 -7.99
C ALA A 18 16.35 30.05 -8.54
N ASP A 19 16.63 30.68 -9.67
CA ASP A 19 17.98 30.73 -10.26
C ASP A 19 19.00 31.38 -9.33
N SER A 20 18.62 32.49 -8.69
CA SER A 20 19.51 33.21 -7.77
C SER A 20 19.79 32.44 -6.46
N SER A 21 18.87 31.58 -6.05
CA SER A 21 18.94 30.82 -4.79
C SER A 21 19.42 29.37 -4.98
N GLY A 22 19.60 28.93 -6.22
CA GLY A 22 19.86 27.52 -6.57
C GLY A 22 18.67 26.59 -6.34
N GLY A 23 17.45 27.16 -6.23
CA GLY A 23 16.19 26.43 -6.10
C GLY A 23 15.56 26.09 -7.47
N ARG A 24 14.37 25.48 -7.45
CA ARG A 24 13.52 25.27 -8.64
C ARG A 24 12.17 25.93 -8.41
N ALA A 25 11.66 26.63 -9.42
CA ALA A 25 10.30 27.15 -9.42
C ALA A 25 9.33 26.01 -9.81
N PHE A 26 8.22 25.90 -9.10
CA PHE A 26 7.15 24.93 -9.37
C PHE A 26 5.85 25.71 -9.56
N SER A 27 5.09 25.38 -10.61
CA SER A 27 3.79 25.99 -10.87
C SER A 27 2.72 25.29 -10.04
N ALA A 28 1.66 26.01 -9.67
CA ALA A 28 0.51 25.44 -8.97
C ALA A 28 -0.31 24.45 -9.84
N GLU A 29 0.02 24.32 -11.13
CA GLU A 29 -0.53 23.30 -12.03
C GLU A 29 0.21 21.94 -11.95
N ASP A 30 1.36 21.87 -11.24
CA ASP A 30 2.19 20.66 -11.14
C ASP A 30 1.67 19.63 -10.11
N ASP A 31 0.36 19.62 -9.86
CA ASP A 31 -0.33 18.72 -8.90
C ASP A 31 -0.15 17.22 -9.26
N GLU A 32 0.27 16.89 -10.47
CA GLU A 32 0.43 15.51 -10.95
C GLU A 32 1.81 14.90 -10.62
N GLU A 33 2.85 15.70 -10.31
CA GLU A 33 4.22 15.18 -10.09
C GLU A 33 4.49 14.74 -8.63
N LEU A 34 3.67 15.19 -7.67
CA LEU A 34 3.83 14.88 -6.25
C LEU A 34 3.46 13.43 -5.87
N SER A 35 2.60 12.78 -6.64
CA SER A 35 2.14 11.40 -6.40
C SER A 35 3.28 10.37 -6.51
N SER A 36 4.21 10.60 -7.43
CA SER A 36 5.29 9.66 -7.75
C SER A 36 6.38 9.62 -6.67
N ILE A 37 6.76 10.79 -6.12
CA ILE A 37 7.79 10.94 -5.09
C ILE A 37 7.30 10.36 -3.74
N TYR A 38 6.02 10.58 -3.38
CA TYR A 38 5.45 10.02 -2.15
C TYR A 38 5.26 8.50 -2.21
N LYS A 39 4.96 7.92 -3.40
CA LYS A 39 4.86 6.46 -3.57
C LYS A 39 6.19 5.74 -3.30
N ALA A 40 7.32 6.34 -3.65
CA ALA A 40 8.65 5.75 -3.44
C ALA A 40 9.09 5.76 -1.96
N LEU A 41 8.69 6.79 -1.20
CA LEU A 41 8.99 6.89 0.24
C LEU A 41 8.07 6.01 1.11
N GLY A 42 6.83 5.78 0.68
CA GLY A 42 5.86 4.98 1.41
C GLY A 42 6.23 3.49 1.53
N SER A 43 6.95 2.93 0.56
CA SER A 43 7.34 1.51 0.60
C SER A 43 8.51 1.21 1.54
N GLN A 44 9.29 2.22 1.91
CA GLN A 44 10.51 2.05 2.72
C GLN A 44 10.29 2.29 4.23
N LEU A 45 9.15 2.88 4.64
CA LEU A 45 8.92 3.33 6.02
C LEU A 45 7.89 2.52 6.82
N GLY A 46 7.26 1.47 6.29
CA GLY A 46 6.12 0.87 6.99
C GLY A 46 5.89 -0.62 6.76
N THR A 47 6.77 -1.49 7.27
CA THR A 47 6.34 -2.87 7.55
C THR A 47 5.39 -2.84 8.75
N ARG A 48 4.09 -2.73 8.52
CA ARG A 48 3.08 -2.79 9.59
C ARG A 48 2.88 -4.26 9.99
N LYS A 49 3.14 -4.60 11.26
CA LYS A 49 2.77 -5.91 11.81
C LYS A 49 1.25 -6.00 11.89
N GLU A 50 0.64 -6.68 10.92
CA GLU A 50 -0.78 -7.00 10.93
C GLU A 50 -1.01 -8.33 11.65
N ARG A 51 -1.99 -8.37 12.55
CA ARG A 51 -2.42 -9.61 13.19
C ARG A 51 -3.25 -10.39 12.17
N ARG A 52 -2.61 -11.35 11.52
CA ARG A 52 -3.29 -12.28 10.61
C ARG A 52 -3.97 -13.38 11.42
N GLU A 53 -5.25 -13.61 11.18
CA GLU A 53 -5.96 -14.70 11.84
C GLU A 53 -5.44 -16.05 11.36
N VAL A 54 -4.88 -16.81 12.31
CA VAL A 54 -4.36 -18.16 12.08
C VAL A 54 -5.47 -19.20 12.06
N THR A 55 -6.70 -18.83 12.47
CA THR A 55 -7.88 -19.71 12.54
C THR A 55 -8.15 -20.41 11.21
N SER A 56 -7.98 -19.69 10.09
CA SER A 56 -8.13 -20.24 8.75
C SER A 56 -7.17 -21.41 8.48
N ALA A 57 -5.91 -21.29 8.91
CA ALA A 57 -4.91 -22.34 8.75
C ALA A 57 -5.24 -23.57 9.60
N PHE A 58 -5.74 -23.39 10.83
CA PHE A 58 -6.19 -24.48 11.68
C PHE A 58 -7.44 -25.17 11.11
N ALA A 59 -8.40 -24.41 10.58
CA ALA A 59 -9.59 -24.96 9.93
C ALA A 59 -9.22 -25.80 8.69
N ILE A 60 -8.33 -25.28 7.84
CA ILE A 60 -7.82 -26.02 6.68
C ILE A 60 -7.05 -27.27 7.13
N GLY A 61 -6.18 -27.16 8.13
CA GLY A 61 -5.44 -28.29 8.68
C GLY A 61 -6.34 -29.39 9.23
N GLY A 62 -7.37 -29.01 9.99
CA GLY A 62 -8.37 -29.93 10.52
C GLY A 62 -9.16 -30.64 9.41
N LEU A 63 -9.56 -29.91 8.36
CA LEU A 63 -10.25 -30.48 7.20
C LEU A 63 -9.40 -31.52 6.48
N VAL A 64 -8.12 -31.22 6.22
CA VAL A 64 -7.18 -32.15 5.59
C VAL A 64 -7.02 -33.43 6.42
N LEU A 65 -6.92 -33.30 7.74
CA LEU A 65 -6.76 -34.42 8.66
C LEU A 65 -8.02 -35.30 8.68
N LEU A 66 -9.21 -34.69 8.68
CA LEU A 66 -10.50 -35.37 8.58
C LEU A 66 -10.65 -36.15 7.28
N LEU A 67 -10.30 -35.54 6.15
CA LEU A 67 -10.33 -36.20 4.84
C LEU A 67 -9.33 -37.37 4.80
N GLY A 68 -8.13 -37.19 5.34
CA GLY A 68 -7.14 -38.25 5.47
C GLY A 68 -7.65 -39.43 6.31
N ALA A 69 -8.29 -39.15 7.45
CA ALA A 69 -8.90 -40.17 8.30
C ALA A 69 -10.05 -40.90 7.61
N ALA A 70 -10.91 -40.20 6.87
CA ALA A 70 -12.00 -40.80 6.11
C ALA A 70 -11.46 -41.77 5.02
N VAL A 71 -10.45 -41.35 4.26
CA VAL A 71 -9.79 -42.20 3.26
C VAL A 71 -9.13 -43.41 3.92
N ALA A 72 -8.41 -43.21 5.02
CA ALA A 72 -7.77 -44.29 5.77
C ALA A 72 -8.79 -45.29 6.34
N SER A 73 -9.93 -44.80 6.84
CA SER A 73 -11.03 -45.60 7.39
C SER A 73 -11.68 -46.48 6.33
N VAL A 74 -12.06 -45.92 5.17
CA VAL A 74 -12.59 -46.72 4.06
C VAL A 74 -11.57 -47.76 3.59
N ARG A 75 -10.29 -47.37 3.56
CA ARG A 75 -9.19 -48.25 3.18
C ARG A 75 -8.96 -49.37 4.20
N SER A 76 -9.22 -49.18 5.49
CA SER A 76 -9.07 -50.21 6.53
C SER A 76 -10.31 -51.10 6.65
N SER A 77 -11.52 -50.57 6.47
CA SER A 77 -12.76 -51.37 6.47
C SER A 77 -12.84 -52.35 5.30
N GLY A 78 -12.31 -52.00 4.13
CA GLY A 78 -12.23 -52.91 2.98
C GLY A 78 -11.22 -54.06 3.10
N ARG A 79 -10.48 -54.14 4.21
CA ARG A 79 -9.52 -55.22 4.50
C ARG A 79 -9.83 -55.96 5.81
N LEU A 80 -11.08 -55.88 6.27
CA LEU A 80 -11.63 -56.77 7.30
C LEU A 80 -12.20 -58.03 6.59
N PRO A 81 -11.76 -59.26 6.94
CA PRO A 81 -12.38 -60.50 6.49
C PRO A 81 -13.78 -60.68 7.06
#